data_AF-A0A3M1ANJ8-F1
#
_entry.id   AF-A0A3M1ANJ8-F1
#
_cell.length_a   1.000
_cell.length_b   1.000
_cell.length_c   1.000
_cell.angle_alpha   90.00
_cell.angle_beta   90.00
_cell.angle_gamma   90.00
#
_symmetry.space_group_name_H-M   'P 1'
#
loop_
_entity.id
_entity.type
_entity.pdbx_description
1 polymer ?
#
loop_
_entity_poly.entity_id
_entity_poly.type
_entity_poly.pdbx_seq_one_letter_code
_entity_poly.pdbx_strand_id
1 'polypeptide(L)'
;MIFNFIIAVYLVSGSLLLLLGLLIFKEQPRQKINRVTAAMLFFAAAGPLLACFGLFLEIRAAVPGASFFGLQRFFVVWEFFFPQLVIFSLVFPREHKILQTHPRLPVLLYL
;
A
#
# COMPACT_ATOMS: atom_id res chain seq x y z
N MET A 1 -18.75 6.41 19.28
CA MET A 1 -19.40 6.02 17.99
C MET A 1 -18.52 6.36 16.79
N ILE A 2 -18.03 7.60 16.66
CA ILE A 2 -17.19 8.06 15.53
C ILE A 2 -15.91 7.21 15.35
N PHE A 3 -15.17 6.90 16.42
CA PHE A 3 -13.96 6.08 16.35
C PHE A 3 -14.19 4.69 15.75
N ASN A 4 -15.28 4.01 16.14
CA ASN A 4 -15.63 2.70 15.61
C ASN A 4 -15.96 2.75 14.11
N PHE A 5 -16.59 3.85 13.67
CA PHE A 5 -16.88 4.07 12.25
C PHE A 5 -15.59 4.28 11.44
N ILE A 6 -14.65 5.11 11.93
CA ILE A 6 -13.36 5.34 11.28
C ILE A 6 -12.56 4.03 11.14
N ILE A 7 -12.51 3.24 12.21
CA ILE A 7 -11.85 1.91 12.21
C ILE A 7 -12.49 0.99 11.17
N ALA A 8 -13.82 0.95 11.10
CA ALA A 8 -14.52 0.14 10.10
C ALA A 8 -14.21 0.60 8.67
N VAL A 9 -14.18 1.90 8.41
CA VAL A 9 -13.82 2.46 7.09
C VAL A 9 -12.39 2.06 6.70
N TYR A 10 -11.43 2.22 7.61
CA TYR A 10 -10.05 1.81 7.35
C TYR A 10 -9.90 0.31 7.13
N LEU A 11 -10.58 -0.51 7.93
CA LEU A 11 -10.55 -1.96 7.76
C LEU A 11 -11.15 -2.40 6.41
N VAL A 12 -12.32 -1.86 6.05
CA VAL A 12 -13.01 -2.20 4.80
C VAL A 12 -12.21 -1.72 3.60
N SER A 13 -11.77 -0.46 3.58
CA SER A 13 -10.99 0.10 2.48
C SER A 13 -9.65 -0.62 2.30
N GLY A 14 -8.91 -0.84 3.38
CA GLY A 14 -7.63 -1.56 3.32
C GLY A 14 -7.79 -3.02 2.87
N SER A 15 -8.79 -3.73 3.38
CA SER A 15 -9.07 -5.11 2.96
C SER A 15 -9.49 -5.18 1.50
N LEU A 16 -10.31 -4.24 1.03
CA LEU A 16 -10.77 -4.19 -0.36
C LEU A 16 -9.60 -3.93 -1.32
N LEU A 17 -8.71 -2.99 -0.99
CA LEU A 17 -7.51 -2.72 -1.78
C LEU A 17 -6.56 -3.93 -1.81
N LEU A 18 -6.37 -4.59 -0.67
CA LEU A 18 -5.54 -5.79 -0.58
C LEU A 18 -6.10 -6.93 -1.45
N LEU A 19 -7.40 -7.19 -1.34
CA LEU A 19 -8.09 -8.24 -2.10
C LEU A 19 -8.07 -7.95 -3.61
N LEU A 20 -8.29 -6.69 -4.02
CA LEU A 20 -8.18 -6.30 -5.42
C LEU A 20 -6.76 -6.50 -5.95
N GLY A 21 -5.75 -6.10 -5.18
CA GLY A 21 -4.35 -6.32 -5.55
C GLY A 21 -4.04 -7.81 -5.76
N LEU A 22 -4.51 -8.67 -4.85
CA LEU A 22 -4.37 -10.13 -4.97
C LEU A 22 -5.12 -10.70 -6.18
N LEU A 23 -6.33 -10.21 -6.44
CA LEU A 23 -7.15 -10.65 -7.58
C LEU A 23 -6.46 -10.31 -8.91
N ILE A 24 -6.01 -9.06 -9.07
CA ILE A 24 -5.30 -8.60 -10.27
C ILE A 24 -3.99 -9.38 -10.47
N PHE A 25 -3.26 -9.66 -9.39
CA PHE A 25 -2.07 -10.48 -9.46
C PHE A 25 -2.37 -11.91 -9.92
N LYS A 26 -3.46 -12.50 -9.40
CA LYS A 26 -3.88 -13.87 -9.71
C LYS A 26 -4.35 -14.04 -11.16
N GLU A 27 -4.98 -13.02 -11.73
CA GLU A 27 -5.55 -13.08 -13.09
C GLU A 27 -4.48 -13.31 -14.17
N GLN A 28 -3.39 -12.54 -14.15
CA GLN A 28 -2.26 -12.77 -15.07
C GLN A 28 -0.91 -12.33 -14.47
N PRO A 29 -0.27 -13.18 -13.64
CA PRO A 29 0.91 -12.79 -12.86
C PRO A 29 2.15 -12.49 -13.72
N ARG A 30 2.17 -12.96 -14.98
CA ARG A 30 3.26 -12.69 -15.93
C ARG A 30 3.16 -11.30 -16.56
N GLN A 31 1.98 -10.66 -16.53
CA GLN A 31 1.78 -9.36 -17.14
C GLN A 31 2.38 -8.26 -16.27
N LYS A 32 3.28 -7.45 -16.82
CA LYS A 32 3.99 -6.39 -16.08
C LYS A 32 3.02 -5.40 -15.43
N ILE A 33 1.99 -4.97 -16.17
CA ILE A 33 0.95 -4.08 -15.65
C ILE A 33 0.25 -4.67 -14.43
N ASN A 34 -0.15 -5.94 -14.46
CA ASN A 34 -0.84 -6.58 -13.33
C ASN A 34 0.07 -6.68 -12.10
N ARG A 35 1.36 -6.99 -12.28
CA ARG A 35 2.33 -6.98 -11.18
C ARG A 35 2.50 -5.60 -10.57
N VAL A 36 2.60 -4.56 -11.41
CA VAL A 36 2.78 -3.18 -10.95
C VAL A 36 1.53 -2.69 -10.22
N THR A 37 0.34 -2.89 -10.81
CA THR A 37 -0.94 -2.52 -10.20
C THR A 37 -1.19 -3.28 -8.89
N ALA A 38 -0.89 -4.58 -8.85
CA ALA A 38 -1.05 -5.39 -7.64
C ALA A 38 -0.15 -4.90 -6.50
N ALA A 39 1.13 -4.63 -6.78
CA ALA A 39 2.03 -4.07 -5.78
C ALA A 39 1.64 -2.64 -5.38
N MET A 40 1.09 -1.84 -6.30
CA MET A 40 0.55 -0.51 -5.99
C MET A 40 -0.59 -0.62 -4.99
N LEU A 41 -1.56 -1.51 -5.24
CA LEU A 41 -2.70 -1.73 -4.37
C LEU A 41 -2.30 -2.35 -3.03
N PHE A 42 -1.25 -3.17 -3.00
CA PHE A 42 -0.69 -3.71 -1.77
C PHE A 42 -0.15 -2.59 -0.86
N PHE A 43 0.68 -1.69 -1.38
CA PHE A 43 1.15 -0.53 -0.60
C PHE A 43 -0.01 0.41 -0.26
N ALA A 44 -0.98 0.59 -1.16
CA ALA A 44 -2.22 1.34 -0.90
C ALA A 44 -3.16 0.68 0.12
N ALA A 45 -2.98 -0.60 0.46
CA ALA A 45 -3.71 -1.25 1.53
C ALA A 45 -3.00 -1.07 2.88
N ALA A 46 -1.67 -0.93 2.89
CA ALA A 46 -0.88 -0.85 4.11
C ALA A 46 -1.29 0.31 5.02
N GLY A 47 -1.54 1.49 4.46
CA GLY A 47 -1.89 2.71 5.22
C GLY A 47 -3.18 2.58 6.03
N PRO A 48 -4.35 2.31 5.40
CA PRO A 48 -5.58 2.12 6.13
C PRO A 48 -5.52 0.90 7.07
N LEU A 49 -4.87 -0.20 6.70
CA LEU A 49 -4.71 -1.34 7.61
C LEU A 49 -3.88 -0.97 8.85
N LEU A 50 -2.72 -0.33 8.69
CA LEU A 50 -1.87 0.12 9.79
C LEU A 50 -2.57 1.18 10.65
N ALA A 51 -3.32 2.11 10.04
CA ALA A 51 -4.12 3.10 10.76
C ALA A 51 -5.24 2.44 11.59
N CYS A 52 -5.92 1.43 11.02
CA CYS A 52 -6.90 0.62 11.73
C CYS A 52 -6.27 -0.07 12.94
N PHE A 53 -5.11 -0.73 12.77
CA PHE A 53 -4.39 -1.36 13.88
C PHE A 53 -3.94 -0.36 14.95
N GLY A 54 -3.40 0.79 14.53
CA GLY A 54 -2.98 1.85 15.44
C GLY A 54 -4.13 2.37 16.31
N LEU A 55 -5.25 2.73 15.69
CA LEU A 55 -6.44 3.20 16.40
C LEU A 55 -7.06 2.13 17.30
N PHE A 56 -7.09 0.88 16.85
CA PHE A 56 -7.60 -0.22 17.67
C PHE A 56 -6.76 -0.41 18.94
N LEU A 57 -5.44 -0.32 18.83
CA LEU A 57 -4.53 -0.42 19.97
C LEU A 57 -4.62 0.78 20.90
N GLU A 58 -4.75 2.00 20.37
CA GLU A 58 -4.91 3.23 21.16
C GLU A 58 -6.17 3.18 22.03
N ILE A 59 -7.29 2.68 21.48
CA ILE A 59 -8.55 2.54 22.22
C ILE A 59 -8.47 1.44 23.30
N ARG A 60 -7.65 0.40 23.09
CA ARG A 60 -7.53 -0.76 23.99
C ARG A 60 -6.42 -0.62 25.03
N ALA A 61 -5.42 0.21 24.79
CA ALA A 61 -4.30 0.40 25.69
C ALA A 61 -4.71 1.25 26.91
N ALA A 62 -5.04 0.58 28.02
CA ALA A 62 -5.21 1.19 29.33
C ALA A 62 -3.88 1.60 30.01
N VAL A 63 -2.75 1.52 29.30
CA VAL A 63 -1.40 1.72 29.86
C VAL A 63 -0.82 3.03 29.34
N PRO A 64 -0.73 4.08 30.17
CA PRO A 64 -0.04 5.31 29.82
C PRO A 64 1.44 4.99 29.57
N GLY A 65 1.97 5.34 28.40
CA GLY A 65 3.38 5.17 28.06
C GLY A 65 3.75 3.92 27.26
N ALA A 66 2.79 3.09 26.83
CA ALA A 66 3.03 2.08 25.81
C ALA A 66 3.37 2.79 24.48
N SER A 67 4.66 3.00 24.24
CA SER A 67 5.13 3.87 23.19
C SER A 67 4.92 3.20 21.83
N PHE A 68 4.00 3.73 21.02
CA PHE A 68 3.62 3.24 19.68
C PHE A 68 4.72 3.40 18.60
N PHE A 69 5.98 3.60 19.00
CA PHE A 69 7.13 3.84 18.11
C PHE A 69 7.27 2.77 17.03
N GLY A 70 6.91 1.52 17.32
CA GLY A 70 6.96 0.44 16.33
C GLY A 70 5.98 0.67 15.17
N LEU A 71 4.72 0.95 15.47
CA LEU A 71 3.66 1.14 14.48
C LEU A 71 3.86 2.40 13.63
N GLN A 72 4.37 3.48 14.23
CA GLN A 72 4.75 4.69 13.50
C GLN A 72 5.85 4.42 12.47
N ARG A 73 6.84 3.58 12.79
CA ARG A 73 7.88 3.18 11.83
C ARG A 73 7.32 2.33 10.69
N PHE A 74 6.33 1.49 10.96
CA PHE A 74 5.65 0.72 9.91
C PHE A 74 4.83 1.60 8.97
N PHE A 75 4.42 2.80 9.38
CA PHE A 75 3.69 3.72 8.51
C PHE A 75 4.51 4.15 7.28
N VAL A 76 5.85 4.09 7.34
CA VAL A 76 6.72 4.34 6.18
C VAL A 76 6.44 3.37 5.02
N VAL A 77 5.90 2.18 5.31
CA VAL A 77 5.56 1.19 4.26
C VAL A 77 4.49 1.73 3.31
N TRP A 78 3.62 2.62 3.80
CA TRP A 78 2.65 3.33 2.96
C TRP A 78 3.33 4.16 1.88
N GLU A 79 4.48 4.76 2.17
CA GLU A 79 5.15 5.71 1.28
C GLU A 79 5.63 5.03 -0.01
N PHE A 80 5.85 3.71 0.01
CA PHE A 80 6.14 2.93 -1.19
C PHE A 80 5.01 2.90 -2.22
N PHE A 81 3.80 3.37 -1.86
CA PHE A 81 2.74 3.66 -2.82
C PHE A 81 3.18 4.69 -3.86
N PHE A 82 3.89 5.75 -3.47
CA PHE A 82 4.25 6.84 -4.38
C PHE A 82 5.24 6.41 -5.49
N PRO A 83 6.38 5.77 -5.18
CA PRO A 83 7.25 5.18 -6.21
C PRO A 83 6.50 4.23 -7.13
N GLN A 84 5.62 3.40 -6.56
CA GLN A 84 4.88 2.41 -7.31
C GLN A 84 3.83 3.03 -8.24
N LEU A 85 3.23 4.15 -7.85
CA LEU A 85 2.33 4.93 -8.68
C LEU A 85 3.05 5.56 -9.87
N VAL A 86 4.29 6.03 -9.67
CA VAL A 86 5.15 6.50 -10.77
C VAL A 86 5.43 5.36 -11.75
N ILE A 87 5.79 4.17 -11.27
CA ILE A 87 6.00 3.00 -12.13
C ILE A 87 4.72 2.63 -12.87
N PHE A 88 3.57 2.66 -12.21
CA PHE A 88 2.28 2.43 -12.84
C PHE A 88 2.03 3.41 -13.99
N SER A 89 2.27 4.71 -13.78
CA SER A 89 2.12 5.74 -14.82
C SER A 89 3.07 5.56 -16.02
N LEU A 90 4.21 4.89 -15.82
CA LEU A 90 5.17 4.58 -16.89
C LEU A 90 4.84 3.31 -17.66
N VAL A 91 4.01 2.43 -17.10
CA VAL A 91 3.60 1.16 -17.72
C VAL A 91 2.22 1.29 -18.39
N PHE A 92 1.32 2.08 -17.81
CA PHE A 92 -0.03 2.31 -18.32
C PHE A 92 -0.15 3.67 -19.03
N PRO A 93 -0.90 3.79 -20.15
CA PRO A 93 -1.61 2.74 -20.90
C PRO A 93 -0.72 1.97 -21.89
N ARG A 94 0.46 2.50 -22.21
CA ARG A 94 1.51 1.82 -22.98
C ARG A 94 2.84 2.04 -22.28
N GLU A 95 3.68 1.01 -22.30
CA GLU A 95 5.00 1.08 -21.68
C GLU A 95 5.85 2.19 -22.31
N HIS A 96 6.34 3.11 -21.46
CA HIS A 96 7.16 4.23 -21.90
C HIS A 96 8.52 3.75 -22.41
N LYS A 97 9.04 4.36 -23.50
CA LYS A 97 10.32 3.96 -24.14
C LYS A 97 11.50 3.92 -23.16
N ILE A 98 11.52 4.82 -22.18
CA ILE A 98 12.55 4.87 -21.13
C ILE A 98 12.62 3.56 -20.34
N LEU A 99 11.47 2.96 -20.04
CA LEU A 99 11.38 1.69 -19.29
C LEU A 99 11.85 0.50 -20.14
N GLN A 100 11.69 0.58 -21.46
CA GLN A 100 12.17 -0.41 -22.42
C GLN A 100 13.70 -0.32 -22.57
N THR A 101 14.27 0.88 -22.61
CA THR A 101 15.72 1.09 -22.74
C THR A 101 16.47 0.82 -21.42
N HIS A 102 15.87 1.17 -20.28
CA HIS A 102 16.51 1.08 -18.97
C HIS A 102 15.58 0.42 -17.94
N PRO A 103 15.48 -0.92 -17.92
CA PRO A 103 14.54 -1.64 -17.04
C PRO A 103 14.86 -1.50 -15.54
N ARG A 104 16.03 -0.99 -15.18
CA ARG A 104 16.47 -0.78 -13.78
C ARG A 104 16.19 0.61 -13.23
N LEU A 105 15.83 1.59 -14.06
CA LEU A 105 15.46 2.95 -13.62
C LEU A 105 14.42 2.98 -12.49
N PRO A 106 13.37 2.13 -12.49
CA PRO A 106 12.39 2.08 -11.42
C PRO A 106 12.97 1.86 -10.03
N VAL A 107 14.12 1.19 -9.91
CA VAL A 107 14.76 0.91 -8.61
C VAL A 107 15.26 2.20 -7.96
N LEU A 108 15.63 3.21 -8.75
CA LEU A 108 16.06 4.52 -8.25
C LEU A 108 14.92 5.29 -7.57
N LEU A 109 13.65 4.95 -7.84
CA LEU A 109 12.51 5.58 -7.16
C LEU A 109 12.35 5.10 -5.71
N TYR A 110 13.05 4.02 -5.34
CA TYR A 110 13.02 3.43 -3.99
C TYR A 110 14.26 3.78 -3.15
N LEU A 111 15.21 4.54 -3.72
CA LEU A 111 16.44 5.01 -3.08
C LEU A 111 16.25 6.44 -2.58
#